data_AF-A0A377BV54-F1
#
_entry.id   AF-A0A377BV54-F1
#
_cell.length_a   1.000
_cell.length_b   1.000
_cell.length_c   1.000
_cell.angle_alpha   90.00
_cell.angle_beta   90.00
_cell.angle_gamma   90.00
#
_symmetry.space_group_name_H-M   'P 1'
#
loop_
_entity.id
_entity.type
_entity.pdbx_description
1 polymer ?
#
loop_
_entity_poly.entity_id
_entity_poly.type
_entity_poly.pdbx_seq_one_letter_code
_entity_poly.pdbx_strand_id
1 'polypeptide(L)'
;MWETAKDALQFGQDGHGSGFFFTEKPDANVWVDGAVSSYYRETYAEAEQRLGEVRALRLAGHNNIFPTLSWLNGTATLRVWHPRGPDQVEVWAFCITDKAASDEVKAAFENSATRAFGPAGFLEQDDSENWCEIQKLLKGHRARNSKLCLEMGLGQEKRRDDGIPGITNYIFSETAARGMYQRWADLLSSESWQEVLDKTAAYQQEVMK
;
A
#
# COMPACT_ATOMS: atom_id res chain seq x y z
N MET A 1 -20.78 2.26 -2.78
CA MET A 1 -20.36 2.69 -4.13
C MET A 1 -19.40 3.86 -3.92
N TRP A 2 -18.14 3.71 -4.34
CA TRP A 2 -17.00 4.56 -3.95
C TRP A 2 -17.01 5.93 -4.66
N GLU A 3 -18.00 6.77 -4.35
CA GLU A 3 -18.21 8.07 -5.02
C GLU A 3 -17.17 9.15 -4.68
N THR A 4 -16.23 8.89 -3.77
CA THR A 4 -15.18 9.85 -3.35
C THR A 4 -13.80 9.55 -3.94
N ALA A 5 -13.71 8.81 -5.05
CA ALA A 5 -12.43 8.63 -5.76
C ALA A 5 -11.77 9.98 -6.08
N LYS A 6 -12.56 11.03 -6.34
CA LYS A 6 -12.12 12.38 -6.69
C LYS A 6 -11.08 12.97 -5.70
N ASP A 7 -11.19 12.65 -4.42
CA ASP A 7 -10.27 13.17 -3.39
C ASP A 7 -9.28 12.11 -2.90
N ALA A 8 -9.42 10.85 -3.34
CA ALA A 8 -8.50 9.78 -2.97
C ALA A 8 -7.08 10.08 -3.46
N LEU A 9 -6.10 9.69 -2.65
CA LEU A 9 -4.71 10.10 -2.87
C LEU A 9 -3.71 9.00 -2.62
N GLN A 10 -2.60 9.12 -3.31
CA GLN A 10 -1.38 8.38 -3.06
C GLN A 10 -0.34 9.35 -2.49
N PHE A 11 0.49 8.87 -1.56
CA PHE A 11 1.66 9.58 -1.10
C PHE A 11 2.84 8.63 -0.91
N GLY A 12 4.05 9.16 -1.04
CA GLY A 12 5.27 8.37 -0.86
C GLY A 12 6.45 9.23 -0.41
N GLN A 13 7.38 8.57 0.27
CA GLN A 13 8.62 9.17 0.74
C GLN A 13 9.66 8.08 1.00
N ASP A 14 10.91 8.32 0.60
CA ASP A 14 12.07 7.46 0.90
C ASP A 14 11.87 5.98 0.54
N GLY A 15 11.13 5.74 -0.55
CA GLY A 15 10.78 4.41 -1.06
C GLY A 15 9.53 3.80 -0.44
N HIS A 16 9.01 4.36 0.65
CA HIS A 16 7.72 4.00 1.24
C HIS A 16 6.58 4.62 0.44
N GLY A 17 5.43 3.96 0.47
CA GLY A 17 4.25 4.39 -0.28
C GLY A 17 2.95 3.99 0.39
N SER A 18 1.92 4.82 0.20
CA SER A 18 0.57 4.57 0.67
C SER A 18 -0.43 5.20 -0.28
N GLY A 19 -1.52 4.48 -0.56
CA GLY A 19 -2.67 4.99 -1.30
C GLY A 19 -3.94 4.68 -0.53
N PHE A 20 -4.84 5.65 -0.41
CA PHE A 20 -6.09 5.45 0.30
C PHE A 20 -7.26 6.21 -0.32
N PHE A 21 -8.43 5.61 -0.18
CA PHE A 21 -9.71 6.19 -0.50
C PHE A 21 -10.29 6.79 0.77
N PHE A 22 -10.85 7.99 0.67
CA PHE A 22 -11.58 8.60 1.76
C PHE A 22 -12.97 7.96 1.86
N THR A 23 -13.24 7.27 2.96
CA THR A 23 -14.58 6.77 3.24
C THR A 23 -15.41 7.88 3.89
N GLU A 24 -16.63 8.13 3.43
CA GLU A 24 -17.53 9.09 4.08
C GLU A 24 -18.07 8.57 5.42
N LYS A 25 -18.08 7.24 5.59
CA LYS A 25 -18.50 6.55 6.79
C LYS A 25 -17.36 5.67 7.28
N PRO A 26 -17.24 5.41 8.59
CA PRO A 26 -16.23 4.50 9.13
C PRO A 26 -16.57 3.03 8.87
N ASP A 27 -16.76 2.71 7.60
CA ASP A 27 -16.99 1.36 7.11
C ASP A 27 -15.78 0.97 6.25
N ALA A 28 -15.18 -0.18 6.56
CA ALA A 28 -14.14 -0.76 5.73
C ALA A 28 -14.72 -1.30 4.41
N ASN A 29 -13.84 -1.80 3.53
CA ASN A 29 -14.23 -2.33 2.24
C ASN A 29 -15.23 -3.50 2.34
N VAL A 30 -15.88 -3.82 1.21
CA VAL A 30 -16.91 -4.88 1.11
C VAL A 30 -16.40 -6.30 1.40
N TRP A 31 -15.10 -6.46 1.70
CA TRP A 31 -14.48 -7.76 1.89
C TRP A 31 -14.47 -8.21 3.36
N VAL A 32 -14.80 -7.32 4.29
CA VAL A 32 -14.86 -7.62 5.72
C VAL A 32 -16.24 -8.07 6.17
N ASP A 33 -16.25 -8.90 7.22
CA ASP A 33 -17.47 -9.35 7.89
C ASP A 33 -18.26 -8.19 8.53
N GLY A 34 -19.56 -8.40 8.74
CA GLY A 34 -20.44 -7.42 9.39
C GLY A 34 -19.98 -7.05 10.81
N ALA A 35 -19.40 -8.00 11.56
CA ALA A 35 -18.84 -7.72 12.89
C ALA A 35 -17.66 -6.73 12.81
N VAL A 36 -16.83 -6.82 11.77
CA VAL A 36 -15.71 -5.90 11.53
C VAL A 36 -16.20 -4.51 11.14
N SER A 37 -17.19 -4.42 10.24
CA SER A 37 -17.80 -3.12 9.88
C SER A 37 -18.46 -2.45 11.09
N SER A 38 -19.21 -3.20 11.90
CA SER A 38 -19.79 -2.65 13.13
C SER A 38 -18.72 -2.17 14.11
N TYR A 39 -17.65 -2.95 14.30
CA TYR A 39 -16.53 -2.55 15.15
C TYR A 39 -15.94 -1.19 14.71
N TYR A 40 -15.62 -1.01 13.42
CA TYR A 40 -15.10 0.27 12.93
C TYR A 40 -16.03 1.45 13.17
N ARG A 41 -17.36 1.26 13.03
CA ARG A 41 -18.34 2.29 13.32
C ARG A 41 -18.42 2.63 14.81
N GLU A 42 -18.40 1.61 15.66
CA GLU A 42 -18.49 1.77 17.12
C GLU A 42 -17.25 2.45 17.70
N THR A 43 -16.06 2.14 17.18
CA THR A 43 -14.80 2.71 17.65
C THR A 43 -14.42 4.03 16.97
N TYR A 44 -15.21 4.50 16.01
CA TYR A 44 -14.88 5.69 15.21
C TYR A 44 -14.64 6.94 16.08
N ALA A 45 -15.51 7.19 17.06
CA ALA A 45 -15.40 8.39 17.90
C ALA A 45 -14.05 8.44 18.66
N GLU A 46 -13.56 7.29 19.14
CA GLU A 46 -12.23 7.21 19.75
C GLU A 46 -11.13 7.42 18.69
N ALA A 47 -11.23 6.76 17.54
CA ALA A 47 -10.25 6.87 16.46
C ALA A 47 -10.12 8.31 15.96
N GLU A 48 -11.24 9.02 15.79
CA GLU A 48 -11.31 10.43 15.41
C GLU A 48 -10.70 11.32 16.48
N GLN A 49 -11.02 11.10 17.77
CA GLN A 49 -10.42 11.87 18.86
C GLN A 49 -8.89 11.75 18.88
N ARG A 50 -8.36 10.56 18.57
CA ARG A 50 -6.92 10.28 18.63
C ARG A 50 -6.16 10.69 17.38
N LEU A 51 -6.76 10.48 16.21
CA LEU A 51 -6.09 10.59 14.92
C LEU A 51 -6.59 11.76 14.08
N GLY A 52 -7.72 12.36 14.43
CA GLY A 52 -8.46 13.28 13.57
C GLY A 52 -9.22 12.54 12.47
N GLU A 53 -10.29 13.18 11.98
CA GLU A 53 -11.24 12.64 10.99
C GLU A 53 -10.53 12.00 9.77
N VAL A 54 -9.62 12.76 9.14
CA VAL A 54 -8.89 12.33 7.93
C VAL A 54 -8.16 11.01 8.09
N ARG A 55 -7.62 10.69 9.28
CA ARG A 55 -6.90 9.44 9.53
C ARG A 55 -7.81 8.34 10.04
N ALA A 56 -8.83 8.70 10.83
CA ALA A 56 -9.84 7.76 11.32
C ALA A 56 -10.66 7.15 10.17
N LEU A 57 -10.88 7.88 9.09
CA LEU A 57 -11.58 7.43 7.89
C LEU A 57 -10.69 6.71 6.85
N ARG A 58 -9.41 6.43 7.14
CA ARG A 58 -8.53 5.66 6.22
C ARG A 58 -8.73 4.16 6.41
N LEU A 59 -9.93 3.67 6.09
CA LEU A 59 -10.30 2.26 6.18
C LEU A 59 -10.24 1.52 4.84
N ALA A 60 -9.88 2.21 3.76
CA ALA A 60 -9.66 1.62 2.45
C ALA A 60 -8.35 2.15 1.86
N GLY A 61 -7.31 1.32 1.86
CA GLY A 61 -6.01 1.74 1.35
C GLY A 61 -4.99 0.60 1.34
N HIS A 62 -3.91 0.83 0.60
CA HIS A 62 -2.79 -0.06 0.43
C HIS A 62 -1.49 0.65 0.78
N ASN A 63 -0.54 -0.07 1.37
CA ASN A 63 0.70 0.52 1.84
C ASN A 63 1.88 -0.41 1.62
N ASN A 64 3.06 0.19 1.49
CA ASN A 64 4.33 -0.50 1.49
C ASN A 64 5.33 0.29 2.35
N ILE A 65 5.93 -0.40 3.31
CA ILE A 65 7.18 0.01 3.94
C ILE A 65 8.28 -0.74 3.19
N PHE A 66 9.04 0.04 2.41
CA PHE A 66 10.24 -0.42 1.75
C PHE A 66 11.15 -1.22 2.71
N PRO A 67 11.69 -2.38 2.28
CA PRO A 67 11.57 -2.93 0.92
C PRO A 67 10.37 -3.86 0.72
N THR A 68 9.95 -4.62 1.75
CA THR A 68 9.12 -5.82 1.54
C THR A 68 8.01 -6.01 2.57
N LEU A 69 7.59 -4.96 3.27
CA LEU A 69 6.43 -5.03 4.16
C LEU A 69 5.26 -4.28 3.56
N SER A 70 4.09 -4.91 3.50
CA SER A 70 2.86 -4.31 2.96
C SER A 70 1.67 -4.57 3.87
N TRP A 71 0.69 -3.67 3.90
CA TRP A 71 -0.57 -3.89 4.60
C TRP A 71 -1.71 -3.15 3.94
N LEU A 72 -2.93 -3.64 4.17
CA LEU A 72 -4.16 -3.04 3.71
C LEU A 72 -4.99 -2.54 4.88
N ASN A 73 -5.36 -1.26 4.85
CA ASN A 73 -6.27 -0.68 5.82
C ASN A 73 -7.67 -1.33 5.69
N GLY A 74 -8.40 -1.40 6.81
CA GLY A 74 -9.75 -1.97 6.90
C GLY A 74 -9.79 -3.49 6.85
N THR A 75 -9.18 -4.11 5.83
CA THR A 75 -9.07 -5.58 5.76
C THR A 75 -8.10 -6.11 6.83
N ALA A 76 -7.18 -5.26 7.27
CA ALA A 76 -6.22 -5.52 8.32
C ALA A 76 -5.32 -6.75 8.06
N THR A 77 -5.04 -7.00 6.77
CA THR A 77 -3.98 -7.93 6.36
C THR A 77 -2.64 -7.20 6.32
N LEU A 78 -1.61 -7.85 6.84
CA LEU A 78 -0.21 -7.43 6.86
C LEU A 78 0.61 -8.56 6.25
N ARG A 79 1.60 -8.22 5.42
CA ARG A 79 2.44 -9.23 4.76
C ARG A 79 3.89 -8.82 4.62
N VAL A 80 4.74 -9.83 4.66
CA VAL A 80 6.18 -9.72 4.39
C VAL A 80 6.52 -10.58 3.17
N TRP A 81 7.15 -9.97 2.18
CA TRP A 81 7.60 -10.61 0.95
C TRP A 81 9.04 -11.11 1.13
N HIS A 82 9.22 -12.40 1.43
CA HIS A 82 10.54 -13.00 1.64
C HIS A 82 11.14 -13.45 0.29
N PRO A 83 12.20 -12.78 -0.23
CA PRO A 83 12.78 -13.17 -1.50
C PRO A 83 13.43 -14.55 -1.41
N ARG A 84 13.22 -15.38 -2.44
CA ARG A 84 13.80 -16.72 -2.63
C ARG A 84 14.54 -16.78 -3.98
N GLY A 85 15.47 -15.83 -4.15
CA GLY A 85 16.09 -15.54 -5.44
C GLY A 85 15.21 -14.60 -6.29
N PRO A 86 15.61 -14.34 -7.56
CA PRO A 86 14.89 -13.40 -8.43
C PRO A 86 13.59 -13.94 -9.03
N ASP A 87 13.36 -15.26 -8.96
CA ASP A 87 12.23 -15.94 -9.62
C ASP A 87 11.15 -16.44 -8.64
N GLN A 88 11.34 -16.24 -7.34
CA GLN A 88 10.43 -16.76 -6.32
C GLN A 88 10.37 -15.84 -5.10
N VAL A 89 9.19 -15.77 -4.50
CA VAL A 89 8.93 -15.11 -3.22
C VAL A 89 8.14 -16.06 -2.32
N GLU A 90 8.46 -16.06 -1.04
CA GLU A 90 7.64 -16.67 0.00
C GLU A 90 6.87 -15.57 0.72
N VAL A 91 5.56 -15.71 0.81
CA VAL A 91 4.69 -14.66 1.36
C VAL A 91 4.23 -15.05 2.75
N TRP A 92 4.62 -14.28 3.75
CA TRP A 92 4.11 -14.44 5.12
C TRP A 92 2.99 -13.43 5.32
N ALA A 93 1.75 -13.92 5.46
CA ALA A 93 0.57 -13.11 5.67
C ALA A 93 0.05 -13.25 7.11
N PHE A 94 -0.33 -12.12 7.70
CA PHE A 94 -0.85 -12.00 9.05
C PHE A 94 -2.13 -11.18 9.02
N CYS A 95 -3.02 -11.42 9.99
CA CYS A 95 -4.11 -10.51 10.30
C CYS A 95 -3.76 -9.74 11.57
N ILE A 96 -3.93 -8.41 11.55
CA ILE A 96 -3.76 -7.54 12.70
C ILE A 96 -5.10 -6.96 13.13
N THR A 97 -5.28 -6.71 14.42
CA THR A 97 -6.49 -6.09 14.97
C THR A 97 -6.16 -5.48 16.32
N ASP A 98 -7.07 -4.67 16.85
CA ASP A 98 -6.86 -3.99 18.13
C ASP A 98 -6.83 -5.00 19.27
N LYS A 99 -5.86 -4.82 20.18
CA LYS A 99 -5.72 -5.68 21.36
C LYS A 99 -7.01 -5.72 22.21
N ALA A 100 -7.71 -4.59 22.28
CA ALA A 100 -8.92 -4.40 23.06
C ALA A 100 -10.19 -4.95 22.38
N ALA A 101 -10.14 -5.32 21.09
CA ALA A 101 -11.28 -5.93 20.41
C ALA A 101 -11.69 -7.25 21.09
N SER A 102 -12.99 -7.55 21.07
CA SER A 102 -13.52 -8.82 21.59
C SER A 102 -12.99 -10.00 20.77
N ASP A 103 -12.99 -11.20 21.35
CA ASP A 103 -12.53 -12.40 20.65
C ASP A 103 -13.38 -12.70 19.40
N GLU A 104 -14.67 -12.36 19.42
CA GLU A 104 -15.56 -12.45 18.26
C GLU A 104 -15.11 -11.53 17.12
N VAL A 105 -14.82 -10.25 17.43
CA VAL A 105 -14.33 -9.29 16.43
C VAL A 105 -12.97 -9.71 15.88
N LYS A 106 -12.06 -10.21 16.75
CA LYS A 106 -10.75 -10.73 16.34
C LYS A 106 -10.89 -11.91 15.37
N ALA A 107 -11.78 -12.87 15.68
CA ALA A 107 -12.07 -13.99 14.80
C ALA A 107 -12.70 -13.54 13.47
N ALA A 108 -13.57 -12.52 13.50
CA ALA A 108 -14.17 -11.96 12.29
C ALA A 108 -13.14 -11.27 11.39
N PHE A 109 -12.17 -10.55 11.97
CA PHE A 109 -11.02 -9.98 11.25
C PHE A 109 -10.18 -11.08 10.58
N GLU A 110 -9.79 -12.10 11.35
CA GLU A 110 -8.95 -13.19 10.86
C GLU A 110 -9.63 -13.99 9.74
N ASN A 111 -10.91 -14.33 9.91
CA ASN A 111 -11.72 -14.96 8.87
C ASN A 111 -11.81 -14.11 7.60
N SER A 112 -12.05 -12.79 7.74
CA SER A 112 -12.17 -11.87 6.60
C SER A 112 -10.85 -11.75 5.85
N ALA A 113 -9.74 -11.53 6.56
CA ALA A 113 -8.42 -11.39 6.00
C ALA A 113 -7.97 -12.68 5.29
N THR A 114 -8.17 -13.84 5.91
CA THR A 114 -7.80 -15.14 5.33
C THR A 114 -8.64 -15.48 4.10
N ARG A 115 -9.95 -15.20 4.14
CA ARG A 115 -10.86 -15.43 3.00
C ARG A 115 -10.51 -14.56 1.79
N ALA A 116 -10.03 -13.34 1.99
CA ALA A 116 -9.69 -12.43 0.91
C ALA A 116 -8.23 -12.58 0.44
N PHE A 117 -7.29 -12.55 1.37
CA PHE A 117 -5.84 -12.41 1.14
C PHE A 117 -4.99 -13.52 1.80
N GLY A 118 -5.60 -14.60 2.27
CA GLY A 118 -4.88 -15.79 2.71
C GLY A 118 -4.41 -16.64 1.53
N PRO A 119 -3.72 -17.77 1.78
CA PRO A 119 -3.22 -18.67 0.72
C PRO A 119 -4.29 -19.23 -0.22
N ALA A 120 -5.54 -19.34 0.26
CA ALA A 120 -6.71 -19.71 -0.54
C ALA A 120 -7.70 -18.53 -0.71
N GLY A 121 -7.21 -17.30 -0.53
CA GLY A 121 -8.00 -16.10 -0.61
C GLY A 121 -8.44 -15.80 -2.04
N PHE A 122 -9.68 -15.36 -2.25
CA PHE A 122 -10.20 -15.18 -3.61
C PHE A 122 -9.57 -13.98 -4.34
N LEU A 123 -9.13 -12.94 -3.63
CA LEU A 123 -8.40 -11.82 -4.24
C LEU A 123 -6.93 -12.20 -4.46
N GLU A 124 -6.32 -12.90 -3.50
CA GLU A 124 -4.93 -13.33 -3.61
C GLU A 124 -4.71 -14.30 -4.77
N GLN A 125 -5.69 -15.14 -5.09
CA GLN A 125 -5.64 -16.03 -6.24
C GLN A 125 -5.52 -15.25 -7.56
N ASP A 126 -6.30 -14.19 -7.73
CA ASP A 126 -6.24 -13.35 -8.92
C ASP A 126 -4.88 -12.63 -9.04
N ASP A 127 -4.38 -12.08 -7.94
CA ASP A 127 -3.07 -11.40 -7.90
C ASP A 127 -1.90 -12.36 -8.14
N SER A 128 -1.98 -13.58 -7.58
CA SER A 128 -0.93 -14.60 -7.71
C SER A 128 -0.75 -15.05 -9.15
N GLU A 129 -1.85 -15.22 -9.90
CA GLU A 129 -1.78 -15.58 -11.32
C GLU A 129 -1.09 -14.48 -12.13
N ASN A 130 -1.43 -13.21 -11.87
CA ASN A 130 -0.79 -12.06 -12.52
C ASN A 130 0.73 -12.06 -12.27
N TRP A 131 1.17 -12.23 -11.02
CA TRP A 131 2.60 -12.22 -10.69
C TRP A 131 3.35 -13.40 -11.32
N CYS A 132 2.76 -14.60 -11.28
CA CYS A 132 3.36 -15.79 -11.88
C CYS A 132 3.56 -15.62 -13.39
N GLU A 133 2.56 -15.12 -14.10
CA GLU A 133 2.65 -14.93 -15.55
C GLU A 133 3.61 -13.79 -15.94
N ILE A 134 3.64 -12.68 -15.19
CA ILE A 134 4.64 -11.62 -15.38
C ILE A 134 6.06 -12.20 -15.30
N GLN A 135 6.38 -12.91 -14.20
CA GLN A 135 7.73 -13.43 -13.98
C GLN A 135 8.12 -14.49 -15.03
N LYS A 136 7.17 -15.34 -15.43
CA LYS A 136 7.36 -16.34 -16.48
C LYS A 136 7.69 -15.69 -17.82
N LEU A 137 6.96 -14.65 -18.23
CA LEU A 137 7.22 -13.94 -19.48
C LEU A 137 8.57 -13.21 -19.48
N LEU A 138 8.98 -12.66 -18.34
CA LEU A 138 10.26 -11.96 -18.17
C LEU A 138 11.50 -12.89 -18.31
N LYS A 139 11.33 -14.21 -18.42
CA LYS A 139 12.43 -15.12 -18.78
C LYS A 139 12.80 -15.04 -20.26
N GLY A 140 11.91 -14.56 -21.12
CA GLY A 140 12.14 -14.43 -22.55
C GLY A 140 13.12 -13.31 -22.91
N HIS A 141 14.03 -13.56 -23.85
CA HIS A 141 15.07 -12.58 -24.23
C HIS A 141 14.51 -11.22 -24.68
N ARG A 142 13.44 -11.18 -25.48
CA ARG A 142 12.85 -9.90 -25.90
C ARG A 142 12.14 -9.20 -24.75
N ALA A 143 11.37 -9.94 -23.95
CA ALA A 143 10.60 -9.40 -22.83
C ALA A 143 11.50 -8.74 -21.78
N ARG A 144 12.58 -9.41 -21.35
CA ARG A 144 13.52 -8.86 -20.34
C ARG A 144 14.32 -7.64 -20.78
N ASN A 145 14.36 -7.35 -22.08
CA ASN A 145 15.00 -6.17 -22.65
C ASN A 145 14.00 -5.06 -22.99
N SER A 146 12.73 -5.22 -22.62
CA SER A 146 11.70 -4.20 -22.77
C SER A 146 11.55 -3.40 -21.48
N LYS A 147 11.22 -2.10 -21.60
CA LYS A 147 10.94 -1.24 -20.44
C LYS A 147 9.51 -1.43 -19.97
N LEU A 148 9.30 -1.46 -18.66
CA LEU A 148 7.98 -1.30 -18.05
C LEU A 148 7.62 0.18 -18.02
N CYS A 149 6.34 0.50 -18.24
CA CYS A 149 5.83 1.88 -18.18
C CYS A 149 5.43 2.21 -16.75
N LEU A 150 5.91 3.34 -16.22
CA LEU A 150 5.56 3.88 -14.90
C LEU A 150 5.23 5.38 -14.98
N GLU A 151 4.47 5.78 -16.00
CA GLU A 151 4.19 7.18 -16.35
C GLU A 151 2.85 7.70 -15.80
N MET A 152 2.07 6.88 -15.10
CA MET A 152 0.76 7.28 -14.61
C MET A 152 0.88 8.39 -13.55
N GLY A 153 0.18 9.50 -13.80
CA GLY A 153 0.19 10.68 -12.93
C GLY A 153 1.50 11.49 -12.96
N LEU A 154 2.41 11.24 -13.91
CA LEU A 154 3.66 11.98 -14.01
C LEU A 154 3.42 13.49 -14.23
N GLY A 155 4.14 14.32 -13.48
CA GLY A 155 4.02 15.79 -13.53
C GLY A 155 2.80 16.34 -12.78
N GLN A 156 2.11 15.50 -12.02
CA GLN A 156 0.96 15.88 -11.17
C GLN A 156 1.31 15.79 -9.68
N GLU A 157 2.57 15.48 -9.36
CA GLU A 157 3.07 15.41 -8.00
C GLU A 157 3.01 16.76 -7.29
N LYS A 158 2.63 16.73 -6.01
CA LYS A 158 2.58 17.93 -5.17
C LYS A 158 2.80 17.61 -3.70
N ARG A 159 3.26 18.62 -2.96
CA ARG A 159 3.16 18.64 -1.50
C ARG A 159 1.85 19.33 -1.13
N ARG A 160 1.19 18.82 -0.08
CA ARG A 160 -0.08 19.37 0.40
C ARG A 160 0.13 20.14 1.69
N ASP A 161 -0.67 21.18 1.86
CA ASP A 161 -0.62 22.05 3.05
C ASP A 161 -1.60 21.58 4.15
N ASP A 162 -2.39 20.55 3.87
CA ASP A 162 -3.41 19.98 4.77
C ASP A 162 -2.85 18.93 5.75
N GLY A 163 -1.53 18.83 5.86
CA GLY A 163 -0.85 17.94 6.80
C GLY A 163 -0.65 16.50 6.31
N ILE A 164 -1.04 16.17 5.07
CA ILE A 164 -0.68 14.89 4.45
C ILE A 164 0.83 14.90 4.10
N PRO A 165 1.62 13.91 4.59
CA PRO A 165 3.06 13.93 4.43
C PRO A 165 3.50 13.45 3.03
N GLY A 166 4.77 13.69 2.73
CA GLY A 166 5.43 13.16 1.53
C GLY A 166 5.04 13.87 0.23
N ILE A 167 5.46 13.27 -0.88
CA ILE A 167 5.05 13.68 -2.22
C ILE A 167 3.72 12.98 -2.51
N THR A 168 2.71 13.75 -2.88
CA THR A 168 1.35 13.26 -3.08
C THR A 168 0.92 13.34 -4.54
N ASN A 169 -0.06 12.52 -4.91
CA ASN A 169 -0.71 12.53 -6.20
C ASN A 169 -2.13 11.93 -6.07
N TYR A 170 -2.90 11.91 -7.15
CA TYR A 170 -4.18 11.22 -7.23
C TYR A 170 -4.01 9.71 -6.96
N ILE A 171 -5.03 9.04 -6.41
CA ILE A 171 -4.95 7.61 -6.04
C ILE A 171 -4.56 6.70 -7.21
N PHE A 172 -5.03 7.00 -8.42
CA PHE A 172 -4.64 6.30 -9.64
C PHE A 172 -3.42 7.00 -10.24
N SER A 173 -2.29 6.78 -9.59
CA SER A 173 -0.98 7.23 -10.05
C SER A 173 0.10 6.22 -9.64
N GLU A 174 1.28 6.38 -10.23
CA GLU A 174 2.46 5.55 -9.95
C GLU A 174 3.55 6.34 -9.21
N THR A 175 3.21 7.45 -8.55
CA THR A 175 4.18 8.29 -7.83
C THR A 175 4.91 7.53 -6.72
N ALA A 176 4.19 6.75 -5.92
CA ALA A 176 4.79 5.90 -4.88
C ALA A 176 5.63 4.76 -5.49
N ALA A 177 5.18 4.18 -6.61
CA ALA A 177 5.95 3.14 -7.31
C ALA A 177 7.26 3.70 -7.88
N ARG A 178 7.23 4.87 -8.53
CA ARG A 178 8.43 5.59 -8.98
C ARG A 178 9.37 5.89 -7.81
N GLY A 179 8.84 6.36 -6.68
CA GLY A 179 9.64 6.60 -5.46
C GLY A 179 10.28 5.33 -4.90
N MET A 180 9.57 4.20 -4.89
CA MET A 180 10.09 2.89 -4.50
C MET A 180 11.26 2.43 -5.39
N TYR A 181 11.08 2.48 -6.71
CA TYR A 181 12.12 2.08 -7.66
C TYR A 181 13.32 3.04 -7.67
N GLN A 182 13.09 4.34 -7.46
CA GLN A 182 14.19 5.30 -7.28
C GLN A 182 15.00 4.95 -6.03
N ARG A 183 14.35 4.74 -4.88
CA ARG A 183 15.05 4.38 -3.64
C ARG A 183 15.85 3.08 -3.79
N TRP A 184 15.28 2.11 -4.48
CA TRP A 184 15.96 0.86 -4.81
C TRP A 184 17.20 1.10 -5.69
N ALA A 185 17.09 1.93 -6.73
CA ALA A 185 18.21 2.27 -7.61
C ALA A 185 19.31 3.07 -6.87
N ASP A 186 18.93 4.00 -5.99
CA ASP A 186 19.86 4.77 -5.15
C ASP A 186 20.68 3.80 -4.28
N LEU A 187 20.00 2.86 -3.59
CA LEU A 187 20.65 1.87 -2.74
C LEU A 187 21.59 0.94 -3.50
N LEU A 188 21.24 0.52 -4.72
CA LEU A 188 22.09 -0.35 -5.53
C LEU A 188 23.30 0.36 -6.15
N SER A 189 23.23 1.69 -6.30
CA SER A 189 24.24 2.48 -7.02
C SER A 189 25.09 3.37 -6.10
N SER A 190 24.99 3.19 -4.79
CA SER A 190 25.70 3.99 -3.78
C SER A 190 26.54 3.11 -2.86
N GLU A 191 27.66 3.66 -2.42
CA GLU A 191 28.60 2.98 -1.52
C GLU A 191 28.42 3.39 -0.06
N SER A 192 27.65 4.46 0.20
CA SER A 192 27.37 4.95 1.54
C SER A 192 25.94 5.45 1.71
N TRP A 193 25.47 5.47 2.97
CA TRP A 193 24.17 6.05 3.31
C TRP A 193 24.08 7.53 2.97
N GLN A 194 25.18 8.29 3.07
CA GLN A 194 25.18 9.70 2.73
C GLN A 194 24.86 9.89 1.24
N GLU A 195 25.49 9.11 0.35
CA GLU A 195 25.19 9.17 -1.08
C GLU A 195 23.74 8.79 -1.40
N VAL A 196 23.19 7.78 -0.70
CA VAL A 196 21.78 7.39 -0.85
C VAL A 196 20.87 8.56 -0.46
N LEU A 197 21.15 9.22 0.67
CA LEU A 197 20.37 10.37 1.13
C LEU A 197 20.48 11.56 0.17
N ASP A 198 21.67 11.83 -0.37
CA ASP A 198 21.90 12.92 -1.33
C ASP A 198 21.14 12.67 -2.64
N LYS A 199 21.17 11.44 -3.17
CA LYS A 199 20.41 11.05 -4.36
C LYS A 199 18.90 11.12 -4.13
N THR A 200 18.42 10.59 -3.01
CA THR A 200 17.00 10.66 -2.65
C THR A 200 16.54 12.12 -2.52
N ALA A 201 17.35 13.01 -1.91
CA ALA A 201 17.05 14.42 -1.83
C ALA A 201 17.01 15.11 -3.21
N ALA A 202 17.96 14.79 -4.09
CA ALA A 202 17.99 15.29 -5.46
C ALA A 202 16.74 14.86 -6.26
N TYR A 203 16.33 13.60 -6.16
CA TYR A 203 15.10 13.11 -6.77
C TYR A 203 13.86 13.83 -6.23
N GLN A 204 13.75 14.01 -4.91
CA GLN A 204 12.63 14.74 -4.31
C GLN A 204 12.56 16.19 -4.79
N GLN A 205 13.70 16.83 -5.06
CA GLN A 205 13.73 18.16 -5.66
C GLN A 205 13.30 18.13 -7.13
N GLU A 206 13.74 17.13 -7.90
CA GLU A 206 13.39 16.97 -9.31
C GLU A 206 11.90 16.75 -9.53
N VAL A 207 11.29 15.85 -8.77
CA VAL A 207 9.85 15.54 -8.86
C VAL A 207 8.96 16.73 -8.49
N MET A 208 9.49 17.68 -7.73
CA MET A 208 8.76 18.86 -7.26
C MET A 208 8.98 20.12 -8.12
N LYS A 209 9.72 20.02 -9.23
CA LYS A 209 9.88 21.11 -10.21
C LYS A 209 8.66 21.23 -11.10
#